data_AF-A0AAW2DBK1-F1
#
_entry.id   AF-A0AAW2DBK1-F1
#
_cell.length_a   1.000
_cell.length_b   1.000
_cell.length_c   1.000
_cell.angle_alpha   90.00
_cell.angle_beta   90.00
_cell.angle_gamma   90.00
#
_symmetry.space_group_name_H-M   'P 1'
#
loop_
_entity.id
_entity.type
_entity.pdbx_description
1 polymer ?
#
loop_
_entity_poly.entity_id
_entity_poly.type
_entity_poly.pdbx_seq_one_letter_code
_entity_poly.pdbx_strand_id
1 'polypeptide(L)'
;MAVLCMCQMGEFLCSGFADKSIGIWKRGACGKLSKVGVISGHEGPIKCLQASPSNIGGGFLLYSGSLDKSIRVWWVPKNTANRDDHDTSSMESAVKSSSIMMC
;
A
#
# COMPACT_ATOMS: atom_id res chain seq x y z
N MET A 1 2.24 -4.84 17.79
CA MET A 1 1.00 -4.21 17.28
C MET A 1 0.10 -5.27 16.68
N ALA A 2 -1.21 -5.19 16.90
CA ALA A 2 -2.16 -6.15 16.35
C ALA A 2 -2.63 -5.73 14.95
N VAL A 3 -2.74 -6.70 14.03
CA VAL A 3 -3.48 -6.54 12.77
C VAL A 3 -4.96 -6.72 13.09
N LEU A 4 -5.79 -5.75 12.70
CA LEU A 4 -7.23 -5.76 12.97
C LEU A 4 -8.05 -6.11 11.73
N CYS A 5 -7.52 -5.83 10.55
CA CYS A 5 -8.14 -6.14 9.27
C CYS A 5 -7.09 -6.26 8.17
N MET A 6 -7.47 -6.91 7.07
CA MET A 6 -6.62 -7.10 5.91
C MET A 6 -7.45 -7.22 4.64
N CYS A 7 -6.90 -6.81 3.51
CA CYS A 7 -7.48 -7.02 2.19
C CYS A 7 -6.36 -7.24 1.15
N GLN A 8 -6.66 -7.92 0.05
CA GLN A 8 -5.70 -8.21 -1.02
C GLN A 8 -6.17 -7.59 -2.34
N MET A 9 -5.22 -7.10 -3.14
CA MET A 9 -5.43 -6.64 -4.50
C MET A 9 -4.28 -7.09 -5.40
N GLY A 10 -4.51 -8.15 -6.18
CA GLY A 10 -3.45 -8.79 -6.97
C GLY A 10 -2.28 -9.26 -6.10
N GLU A 11 -1.07 -8.80 -6.42
CA GLU A 11 0.15 -9.10 -5.67
C GLU A 11 0.32 -8.27 -4.39
N PHE A 12 -0.62 -7.38 -4.06
CA PHE A 12 -0.54 -6.51 -2.89
C PHE A 12 -1.46 -7.00 -1.78
N LEU A 13 -0.93 -7.06 -0.57
CA LEU A 13 -1.70 -7.27 0.66
C LEU A 13 -1.64 -5.97 1.48
N CYS A 14 -2.80 -5.51 1.94
CA CYS A 14 -2.93 -4.36 2.81
C CYS A 14 -3.37 -4.83 4.20
N SER A 15 -2.79 -4.27 5.25
CA SER A 15 -3.09 -4.64 6.64
C SER A 15 -3.34 -3.39 7.48
N GLY A 16 -4.50 -3.30 8.13
CA GLY A 16 -4.84 -2.20 9.03
C GLY A 16 -4.50 -2.55 10.47
N PHE A 17 -3.83 -1.64 11.16
CA PHE A 17 -3.29 -1.88 12.50
C PHE A 17 -4.01 -1.08 13.59
N ALA A 18 -3.85 -1.55 14.83
CA ALA A 18 -4.29 -0.81 16.02
C ALA A 18 -3.49 0.50 16.25
N ASP A 19 -2.33 0.63 15.61
CA ASP A 19 -1.45 1.80 15.71
C ASP A 19 -1.78 2.92 14.71
N LYS A 20 -2.97 2.83 14.09
CA LYS A 20 -3.51 3.83 13.14
C LYS A 20 -2.83 3.82 11.77
N SER A 21 -1.90 2.89 11.52
CA SER A 21 -1.21 2.74 10.24
C SER A 21 -1.80 1.64 9.37
N ILE A 22 -1.63 1.78 8.06
CA ILE A 22 -1.89 0.72 7.08
C ILE A 22 -0.55 0.24 6.54
N GLY A 23 -0.27 -1.05 6.64
CA GLY A 23 0.88 -1.69 6.01
C GLY A 23 0.55 -2.12 4.59
N ILE A 24 1.45 -1.85 3.66
CA ILE A 24 1.37 -2.34 2.28
C ILE A 24 2.48 -3.36 2.08
N TRP A 25 2.10 -4.53 1.61
CA TRP A 25 2.97 -5.68 1.39
C TRP A 25 2.85 -6.12 -0.05
N LYS A 26 3.95 -6.53 -0.68
CA LYS A 26 3.98 -7.12 -2.01
C LYS A 26 4.39 -8.59 -1.91
N ARG A 27 3.65 -9.46 -2.60
CA ARG A 27 3.96 -10.87 -2.75
C ARG A 27 5.06 -11.03 -3.81
N GLY A 28 6.14 -11.71 -3.45
CA GLY A 28 7.20 -12.11 -4.38
C GLY A 28 6.93 -13.47 -5.03
N ALA A 29 7.76 -13.84 -6.01
CA ALA A 29 7.62 -15.08 -6.80
C ALA A 29 7.52 -16.36 -5.94
N CYS A 30 8.22 -16.42 -4.80
CA CYS A 30 8.17 -17.57 -3.88
C CYS A 30 7.05 -17.49 -2.84
N GLY A 31 6.05 -16.61 -3.01
CA GLY A 31 4.97 -16.41 -2.04
C GLY A 31 5.37 -15.63 -0.78
N LYS A 32 6.63 -15.21 -0.66
CA LYS A 32 7.11 -14.37 0.44
C LYS A 32 6.50 -12.97 0.34
N LEU A 33 5.94 -12.48 1.45
CA LEU A 33 5.47 -11.10 1.56
C LEU A 33 6.63 -10.19 2.02
N SER A 34 6.82 -9.10 1.28
CA SER A 34 7.78 -8.05 1.62
C SER A 34 7.03 -6.75 1.88
N LYS A 35 7.34 -6.06 2.98
CA LYS A 35 6.74 -4.75 3.27
C LYS A 35 7.28 -3.73 2.27
N VAL A 36 6.39 -3.08 1.53
CA VAL A 36 6.75 -2.09 0.51
C VAL A 36 6.33 -0.67 0.88
N GLY A 37 5.46 -0.52 1.88
CA GLY A 37 5.04 0.80 2.32
C GLY A 37 4.26 0.78 3.64
N VAL A 38 4.08 1.99 4.18
CA VAL A 38 3.20 2.30 5.29
C VAL A 38 2.43 3.56 4.94
N ILE A 39 1.13 3.54 5.14
CA ILE A 39 0.26 4.71 5.01
C ILE A 39 -0.14 5.13 6.41
N SER A 40 0.07 6.42 6.70
CA SER A 40 -0.29 7.06 7.96
C SER A 40 -1.23 8.22 7.68
N GLY A 41 -2.11 8.52 8.63
CA GLY A 41 -3.02 9.67 8.53
C GLY A 41 -4.34 9.48 9.28
N HIS A 42 -4.70 8.25 9.63
CA HIS A 42 -5.76 8.01 10.61
C HIS A 42 -5.29 8.41 12.01
N GLU A 43 -6.23 8.86 12.82
CA GLU A 43 -6.00 9.24 14.22
C GLU A 43 -6.48 8.15 15.20
N GLY A 44 -7.08 7.07 14.68
CA GLY A 44 -7.62 5.94 15.43
C GLY A 44 -7.29 4.58 14.79
N PRO A 45 -7.50 3.47 15.54
CA PRO A 45 -7.34 2.11 15.02
C PRO A 45 -8.17 1.86 13.76
N ILE A 46 -7.55 1.22 12.76
CA ILE A 46 -8.22 0.87 11.50
C ILE A 46 -8.98 -0.44 11.69
N LYS A 47 -10.29 -0.42 11.43
CA LYS A 47 -11.21 -1.54 11.68
C LYS A 47 -11.63 -2.29 10.43
N CYS A 48 -11.54 -1.65 9.26
CA CYS A 48 -11.82 -2.31 7.99
C CYS A 48 -10.98 -1.73 6.85
N LEU A 49 -10.74 -2.57 5.85
CA LEU A 49 -10.06 -2.22 4.60
C LEU A 49 -10.80 -2.86 3.42
N GLN A 50 -10.88 -2.14 2.31
CA GLN A 50 -11.37 -2.66 1.03
C GLN A 50 -10.54 -2.06 -0.11
N ALA A 51 -10.23 -2.86 -1.12
CA ALA A 51 -9.51 -2.38 -2.31
C ALA A 51 -10.40 -2.50 -3.55
N SER A 52 -10.26 -1.55 -4.49
CA SER A 52 -10.91 -1.60 -5.80
C SER A 52 -9.93 -1.29 -6.92
N PRO A 53 -10.01 -1.98 -8.07
CA PRO A 53 -9.23 -1.61 -9.24
C PRO A 53 -9.54 -0.18 -9.67
N SER A 54 -8.55 0.49 -10.22
CA SER A 54 -8.72 1.78 -10.88
C SER A 54 -8.02 1.76 -12.22
N ASN A 55 -8.70 2.25 -13.24
CA ASN A 55 -8.17 2.34 -14.59
C ASN A 55 -7.28 3.59 -14.78
N ILE A 56 -7.21 4.46 -13.77
CA ILE A 56 -6.46 5.72 -13.82
C ILE A 56 -5.07 5.45 -13.27
N GLY A 57 -4.00 5.64 -14.04
CA GLY A 57 -2.63 5.65 -13.51
C GLY A 57 -2.07 4.32 -13.01
N GLY A 58 -2.65 3.17 -13.39
CA GLY A 58 -2.06 1.85 -13.15
C GLY A 58 -1.93 1.50 -11.66
N GLY A 59 -2.94 1.77 -10.86
CA GLY A 59 -2.95 1.46 -9.42
C GLY A 59 -4.30 0.95 -8.94
N PHE A 60 -4.52 1.02 -7.63
CA PHE A 60 -5.80 0.69 -7.02
C PHE A 60 -6.16 1.71 -5.94
N LEU A 61 -7.46 1.85 -5.70
CA LEU A 61 -7.96 2.62 -4.57
C LEU A 61 -8.08 1.70 -3.36
N LEU A 62 -7.62 2.18 -2.22
CA LEU A 62 -7.76 1.53 -0.93
C LEU A 62 -8.66 2.38 -0.04
N TYR A 63 -9.73 1.80 0.46
CA TYR A 63 -10.66 2.41 1.40
C TYR A 63 -10.35 1.89 2.80
N SER A 64 -10.28 2.78 3.78
CA SER A 64 -10.07 2.43 5.18
C SER A 64 -11.10 3.08 6.08
N GLY A 65 -11.68 2.29 7.00
CA GLY A 65 -12.55 2.78 8.06
C GLY A 65 -11.87 2.69 9.42
N SER A 66 -11.97 3.75 10.21
CA SER A 66 -11.23 3.91 11.47
C SER A 66 -12.14 4.31 12.64
N LEU A 67 -11.68 4.02 13.86
CA LEU A 67 -12.31 4.51 15.09
C LEU A 67 -12.20 6.03 15.27
N ASP A 68 -11.42 6.73 14.45
CA ASP A 68 -11.43 8.20 14.40
C ASP A 68 -12.69 8.79 13.72
N LYS A 69 -13.68 7.94 13.41
CA LYS A 69 -14.96 8.30 12.79
C LYS A 69 -14.83 8.77 11.34
N SER A 70 -13.72 8.45 10.67
CA SER A 70 -13.52 8.74 9.25
C SER A 70 -13.42 7.49 8.39
N ILE A 71 -13.83 7.65 7.13
CA ILE A 71 -13.42 6.79 6.02
C ILE A 71 -12.41 7.59 5.21
N ARG A 72 -11.30 6.96 4.81
CA ARG A 72 -10.29 7.58 3.95
C ARG A 72 -10.08 6.75 2.71
N VAL A 73 -9.72 7.42 1.62
CA VAL A 73 -9.42 6.81 0.32
C VAL A 73 -7.96 7.08 0.01
N TRP A 74 -7.24 6.04 -0.39
CA TRP A 74 -5.82 6.12 -0.69
C TRP A 74 -5.57 5.63 -2.10
N TRP A 75 -4.74 6.36 -2.83
CA TRP A 75 -4.20 5.91 -4.11
C TRP A 75 -2.96 5.05 -3.87
N VAL A 76 -2.98 3.79 -4.31
CA VAL A 76 -1.83 2.89 -4.22
C VAL A 76 -1.32 2.56 -5.63
N PRO A 77 -0.13 3.04 -6.03
CA PRO A 77 0.41 2.78 -7.36
C PRO A 77 0.86 1.32 -7.51
N LYS A 78 0.47 0.67 -8.60
CA LYS A 78 1.02 -0.64 -8.99
C LYS A 78 2.21 -0.34 -9.90
N ASN A 79 3.41 -0.25 -9.35
CA ASN A 79 4.59 -0.09 -10.21
C ASN A 79 4.80 -1.39 -11.02
N THR A 80 4.27 -1.42 -12.24
CA THR A 80 4.46 -2.47 -13.23
C THR A 80 5.72 -2.19 -14.05
N ALA A 81 6.83 -1.88 -13.41
CA ALA A 81 8.12 -1.92 -14.07
C ALA A 81 8.49 -3.40 -14.26
N ASN A 82 8.02 -3.98 -15.36
CA ASN A 82 8.61 -5.19 -15.92
C ASN A 82 9.99 -4.77 -16.43
N ARG A 83 11.01 -4.88 -15.58
CA ARG A 83 12.40 -4.90 -16.04
C ARG A 83 12.67 -6.31 -16.55
N ASP A 84 12.27 -6.55 -17.79
CA ASP A 84 13.04 -7.44 -18.63
C ASP A 84 14.35 -6.69 -18.91
N ASP A 85 15.39 -6.91 -18.11
CA ASP A 85 16.75 -6.55 -18.52
C ASP A 85 17.79 -7.38 -17.78
N HIS A 86 18.60 -8.00 -18.62
CA HIS A 86 19.82 -8.72 -18.36
C HIS A 86 20.91 -7.78 -17.82
N ASP A 87 21.68 -8.27 -16.84
CA ASP A 87 23.01 -7.83 -16.40
C ASP A 87 23.30 -6.46 -15.76
N THR A 88 23.93 -6.60 -14.58
CA THR A 88 25.07 -5.85 -14.02
C THR A 88 24.91 -4.47 -13.37
N SER A 89 25.60 -4.38 -12.23
CA SER A 89 25.90 -3.26 -11.34
C SER A 89 25.83 -1.85 -11.91
N SER A 90 25.19 -0.94 -11.17
CA SER A 90 25.86 0.13 -10.41
C SER A 90 24.83 1.01 -9.71
N MET A 91 25.27 1.61 -8.59
CA MET A 91 24.55 2.58 -7.77
C MET A 91 23.97 3.74 -8.60
N GLU A 92 22.83 4.28 -8.20
CA GLU A 92 22.72 5.66 -7.69
C GLU A 92 21.28 6.03 -7.29
N SER A 93 21.25 7.06 -6.46
CA SER A 93 20.21 7.53 -5.56
C SER A 93 18.98 8.16 -6.21
N ALA A 94 17.94 8.24 -5.37
CA ALA A 94 16.90 9.27 -5.35
C ALA A 94 15.84 9.26 -6.47
N VAL A 95 14.63 8.82 -6.10
CA VAL A 95 13.42 9.52 -6.54
C VAL A 95 12.64 9.97 -5.31
N LYS A 96 12.44 11.27 -5.32
CA LYS A 96 11.96 12.16 -4.27
C LYS A 96 10.55 11.80 -3.80
N SER A 97 10.34 12.08 -2.51
CA SER A 97 9.11 12.63 -1.93
C SER A 97 8.01 12.91 -2.96
N SER A 98 7.01 12.05 -3.00
CA SER A 98 5.72 12.38 -3.61
C SER A 98 4.67 12.21 -2.53
N SER A 99 4.55 13.24 -1.69
CA SER A 99 3.34 13.50 -0.94
C SER A 99 2.21 13.69 -1.94
N ILE A 100 1.39 12.66 -2.15
CA ILE A 100 0.05 12.85 -2.69
C ILE A 100 -0.91 12.32 -1.64
N MET A 101 -1.21 13.22 -0.71
CA MET A 101 -2.41 13.23 0.10
C MET A 101 -3.56 13.55 -0.86
N MET A 102 -4.54 12.66 -0.94
CA MET A 102 -5.89 13.06 -1.34
C MET A 102 -6.77 12.68 -0.16
N CYS A 103 -7.30 13.71 0.51
CA CYS A 103 -8.37 13.62 1.47
C CYS A 103 -9.66 13.19 0.80
#